data_AF-A0A934ZIE3-F1
#
_entry.id   AF-A0A934ZIE3-F1
#
_cell.length_a   1.000
_cell.length_b   1.000
_cell.length_c   1.000
_cell.angle_alpha   90.00
_cell.angle_beta   90.00
_cell.angle_gamma   90.00
#
_symmetry.space_group_name_H-M   'P 1'
#
loop_
_entity.id
_entity.type
_entity.pdbx_description
1 polymer ?
#
loop_
_entity_poly.entity_id
_entity_poly.type
_entity_poly.pdbx_seq_one_letter_code
_entity_poly.pdbx_strand_id
1 'polypeptide(L)'
;MAPTAPYTLPDDKTKSTIKTNSSPGGEGSNEIRFEDLKDGEEFYIHAQKDFNEVVENDHTTTVHANQTNKVDKSQTVSVGAAQTISVGGNQTESVDKNVTVHIKGSQSVTIDGGEAADGVTGAKLNITGDYVADASKTVSVQAPEKITLTCGGSSITIEPGKITLAAGDGSEVVLDANALMKSSHGSKTLHGPDTHLFASTGADLMLTADASLQSKAGSQVLLNANAKAEASTGGKLELTANAAMDGKEASVTGQTKATVTGATEATLTATGTVKASTAGVEVSGPKVDVKGDALVNISGGIVKIN
;
A
#
# COMPACT_ATOMS: atom_id res chain seq x y z
N MET A 1 24.28 -65.70 -57.32
CA MET A 1 25.50 -64.86 -57.31
C MET A 1 26.36 -65.30 -56.14
N ALA A 2 27.69 -65.24 -56.26
CA ALA A 2 28.55 -65.45 -55.10
C ALA A 2 28.30 -64.32 -54.08
N PRO A 3 28.34 -64.60 -52.76
CA PRO A 3 28.23 -63.56 -51.76
C PRO A 3 29.35 -62.54 -51.96
N THR A 4 28.98 -61.28 -52.21
CA THR A 4 29.92 -60.16 -52.23
C THR A 4 30.21 -59.72 -50.80
N ALA A 5 31.41 -59.22 -50.54
CA ALA A 5 31.75 -58.65 -49.25
C ALA A 5 30.77 -57.49 -48.90
N PRO A 6 30.41 -57.30 -47.61
CA PRO A 6 29.54 -56.19 -47.20
C PRO A 6 30.09 -54.79 -47.49
N TYR A 7 31.41 -54.68 -47.63
CA TYR A 7 32.16 -53.47 -47.92
C TYR A 7 33.16 -53.70 -49.07
N THR A 8 33.55 -52.65 -49.77
CA THR A 8 34.38 -52.76 -50.99
C THR A 8 35.83 -53.03 -50.60
N LEU A 9 36.38 -54.15 -51.03
CA LEU A 9 37.79 -54.46 -50.82
C LEU A 9 38.61 -54.14 -52.08
N PRO A 10 39.83 -53.57 -51.93
CA PRO A 10 40.59 -53.34 -50.70
C PRO A 10 40.37 -51.98 -50.02
N ASP A 11 39.49 -51.13 -50.52
CA ASP A 11 39.33 -49.75 -50.04
C ASP A 11 38.89 -49.69 -48.57
N ASP A 12 37.95 -50.54 -48.18
CA ASP A 12 37.41 -50.68 -46.82
C ASP A 12 38.12 -51.75 -45.99
N LYS A 13 39.42 -51.99 -46.26
CA LYS A 13 40.21 -53.06 -45.60
C LYS A 13 40.33 -52.93 -44.07
N THR A 14 40.05 -51.74 -43.51
CA THR A 14 40.09 -51.46 -42.07
C THR A 14 38.73 -51.62 -41.38
N LYS A 15 37.67 -51.99 -42.13
CA LYS A 15 36.35 -52.28 -41.56
C LYS A 15 36.19 -53.76 -41.22
N SER A 16 35.78 -54.02 -39.99
CA SER A 16 35.35 -55.33 -39.51
C SER A 16 33.85 -55.27 -39.19
N THR A 17 33.02 -56.15 -39.78
CA THR A 17 31.56 -56.09 -39.60
C THR A 17 30.91 -57.47 -39.46
N ILE A 18 29.83 -57.52 -38.67
CA ILE A 18 28.82 -58.57 -38.71
C ILE A 18 27.53 -57.90 -39.19
N LYS A 19 27.17 -58.14 -40.46
CA LYS A 19 25.98 -57.57 -41.09
C LYS A 19 25.00 -58.66 -41.51
N THR A 20 23.75 -58.49 -41.14
CA THR A 20 22.65 -59.42 -41.46
C THR A 20 21.80 -58.87 -42.60
N ASN A 21 20.95 -59.71 -43.21
CA ASN A 21 19.86 -59.26 -44.08
C ASN A 21 18.54 -59.80 -43.53
N SER A 22 17.52 -58.95 -43.50
CA SER A 22 16.18 -59.32 -43.04
C SER A 22 15.63 -60.48 -43.88
N SER A 23 14.79 -61.30 -43.28
CA SER A 23 14.29 -62.51 -43.95
C SER A 23 12.87 -62.85 -43.50
N PRO A 24 12.03 -63.40 -44.40
CA PRO A 24 12.27 -63.59 -45.85
C PRO A 24 12.13 -62.27 -46.65
N GLY A 25 12.77 -62.19 -47.83
CA GLY A 25 12.59 -61.10 -48.80
C GLY A 25 13.34 -59.79 -48.51
N GLY A 26 14.50 -59.84 -47.85
CA GLY A 26 15.11 -58.72 -47.12
C GLY A 26 15.41 -57.42 -47.86
N GLU A 27 14.96 -56.31 -47.27
CA GLU A 27 15.28 -54.92 -47.62
C GLU A 27 15.81 -54.12 -46.41
N GLY A 28 16.42 -54.79 -45.41
CA GLY A 28 16.95 -54.15 -44.20
C GLY A 28 17.95 -55.02 -43.45
N SER A 29 18.78 -54.44 -42.57
CA SER A 29 19.90 -55.15 -41.94
C SER A 29 20.08 -54.74 -40.48
N ASN A 30 20.56 -55.65 -39.62
CA ASN A 30 21.23 -55.30 -38.38
C ASN A 30 22.75 -55.37 -38.59
N GLU A 31 23.50 -54.48 -37.96
CA GLU A 31 24.95 -54.38 -38.16
C GLU A 31 25.68 -53.98 -36.88
N ILE A 32 26.82 -54.64 -36.63
CA ILE A 32 27.86 -54.18 -35.70
C ILE A 32 29.14 -54.05 -36.52
N ARG A 33 29.73 -52.86 -36.55
CA ARG A 33 30.92 -52.55 -37.33
C ARG A 33 31.95 -51.78 -36.52
N PHE A 34 33.21 -52.14 -36.73
CA PHE A 34 34.40 -51.45 -36.24
C PHE A 34 35.17 -50.89 -37.43
N GLU A 35 35.61 -49.63 -37.33
CA GLU A 35 36.55 -48.99 -38.24
C GLU A 35 37.85 -48.71 -37.48
N ASP A 36 38.96 -49.27 -37.96
CA ASP A 36 40.30 -49.14 -37.36
C ASP A 36 41.21 -48.20 -38.19
N LEU A 37 40.64 -47.40 -39.09
CA LEU A 37 41.38 -46.33 -39.76
C LEU A 37 41.82 -45.30 -38.71
N LYS A 38 43.14 -45.16 -38.56
CA LYS A 38 43.74 -44.19 -37.63
C LYS A 38 43.16 -42.79 -37.82
N ASP A 39 42.76 -42.16 -36.72
CA ASP A 39 42.13 -40.82 -36.65
C ASP A 39 40.72 -40.76 -37.28
N GLY A 40 40.15 -41.90 -37.65
CA GLY A 40 38.82 -42.09 -38.22
C GLY A 40 38.08 -43.27 -37.59
N GLU A 41 38.48 -43.66 -36.38
CA GLU A 41 37.93 -44.82 -35.68
C GLU A 41 36.45 -44.66 -35.37
N GLU A 42 35.67 -45.70 -35.61
CA GLU A 42 34.22 -45.71 -35.40
C GLU A 42 33.76 -47.06 -34.86
N PHE A 43 32.86 -47.02 -33.90
CA PHE A 43 32.02 -48.15 -33.54
C PHE A 43 30.58 -47.85 -33.95
N TYR A 44 30.03 -48.67 -34.84
CA TYR A 44 28.69 -48.49 -35.39
C TYR A 44 27.81 -49.67 -35.01
N ILE A 45 26.68 -49.37 -34.37
CA ILE A 45 25.59 -50.31 -34.11
C ILE A 45 24.36 -49.82 -34.85
N HIS A 46 23.70 -50.72 -35.58
CA HIS A 46 22.41 -50.47 -36.21
C HIS A 46 21.44 -51.61 -35.94
N ALA A 47 20.28 -51.27 -35.41
CA ALA A 47 19.14 -52.17 -35.30
C ALA A 47 18.08 -51.76 -36.33
N GLN A 48 17.66 -52.71 -37.18
CA GLN A 48 16.66 -52.44 -38.23
C GLN A 48 15.28 -52.08 -37.68
N LYS A 49 14.97 -52.55 -36.46
CA LYS A 49 13.64 -52.42 -35.87
C LYS A 49 13.70 -52.00 -34.40
N ASP A 50 13.96 -52.96 -33.52
CA ASP A 50 13.95 -52.76 -32.07
C ASP A 50 15.38 -52.95 -31.54
N PHE A 51 15.88 -52.02 -30.73
CA PHE A 51 17.11 -52.16 -29.95
C PHE A 51 16.74 -52.14 -28.48
N ASN A 52 16.86 -53.30 -27.83
CA ASN A 52 16.64 -53.43 -26.39
C ASN A 52 17.99 -53.62 -25.71
N GLU A 53 18.33 -52.69 -24.81
CA GLU A 53 19.49 -52.79 -23.94
C GLU A 53 19.03 -53.06 -22.51
N VAL A 54 19.55 -54.12 -21.90
CA VAL A 54 19.25 -54.50 -20.52
C VAL A 54 20.57 -54.69 -19.80
N VAL A 55 20.77 -53.95 -18.71
CA VAL A 55 21.95 -54.04 -17.86
C VAL A 55 21.48 -54.36 -16.44
N GLU A 56 21.87 -55.54 -15.94
CA GLU A 56 21.37 -56.09 -14.66
C GLU A 56 22.02 -55.46 -13.42
N ASN A 57 23.05 -54.63 -13.60
CA ASN A 57 23.76 -53.96 -12.52
C ASN A 57 24.08 -52.51 -12.91
N ASP A 58 25.33 -52.22 -13.27
CA ASP A 58 25.79 -50.86 -13.52
C ASP A 58 25.99 -50.61 -15.02
N HIS A 59 25.42 -49.53 -15.54
CA HIS A 59 25.70 -49.00 -16.87
C HIS A 59 26.37 -47.63 -16.74
N THR A 60 27.63 -47.54 -17.19
CA THR A 60 28.41 -46.30 -17.18
C THR A 60 28.70 -45.87 -18.60
N THR A 61 28.37 -44.62 -18.92
CA THR A 61 28.71 -44.00 -20.21
C THR A 61 29.58 -42.77 -19.97
N THR A 62 30.73 -42.71 -20.63
CA THR A 62 31.61 -41.54 -20.62
C THR A 62 31.86 -41.12 -22.06
N VAL A 63 31.53 -39.86 -22.38
CA VAL A 63 31.80 -39.26 -23.69
C VAL A 63 32.75 -38.08 -23.48
N HIS A 64 33.95 -38.15 -24.06
CA HIS A 64 34.99 -37.12 -23.85
C HIS A 64 34.77 -35.83 -24.66
N ALA A 65 33.95 -35.90 -25.70
CA ALA A 65 33.61 -34.78 -26.55
C ALA A 65 32.09 -34.52 -26.49
N ASN A 66 31.38 -34.69 -27.61
CA ASN A 66 29.97 -34.32 -27.72
C ASN A 66 29.08 -35.57 -27.78
N GLN A 67 27.90 -35.49 -27.14
CA GLN A 67 26.84 -36.47 -27.26
C GLN A 67 25.59 -35.81 -27.84
N THR A 68 24.98 -36.47 -28.84
CA THR A 68 23.68 -36.08 -29.40
C THR A 68 22.72 -37.24 -29.23
N ASN A 69 21.53 -36.97 -28.68
CA ASN A 69 20.44 -37.93 -28.63
C ASN A 69 19.24 -37.36 -29.37
N LYS A 70 18.73 -38.08 -30.37
CA LYS A 70 17.58 -37.68 -31.18
C LYS A 70 16.53 -38.78 -31.12
N VAL A 71 15.34 -38.42 -30.66
CA VAL A 71 14.17 -39.29 -30.61
C VAL A 71 13.05 -38.64 -31.42
N ASP A 72 12.71 -39.20 -32.59
CA ASP A 72 11.70 -38.61 -33.48
C ASP A 72 10.26 -38.73 -32.96
N LYS A 73 10.04 -39.58 -31.94
CA LYS A 73 8.71 -39.81 -31.35
C LYS A 73 8.68 -39.42 -29.87
N SER A 74 8.82 -40.39 -28.99
CA SER A 74 8.60 -40.19 -27.56
C SER A 74 9.72 -40.84 -26.75
N GLN A 75 10.18 -40.12 -25.73
CA GLN A 75 11.13 -40.60 -24.73
C GLN A 75 10.43 -40.64 -23.37
N THR A 76 10.66 -41.71 -22.61
CA THR A 76 10.23 -41.83 -21.22
C THR A 76 11.45 -42.19 -20.39
N VAL A 77 11.67 -41.45 -19.31
CA VAL A 77 12.73 -41.70 -18.35
C VAL A 77 12.08 -41.98 -17.00
N SER A 78 12.39 -43.13 -16.41
CA SER A 78 11.94 -43.50 -15.07
C SER A 78 13.17 -43.81 -14.22
N VAL A 79 13.33 -43.10 -13.11
CA VAL A 79 14.43 -43.27 -12.16
C VAL A 79 13.82 -43.72 -10.84
N GLY A 80 14.21 -44.91 -10.37
CA GLY A 80 13.59 -45.53 -9.18
C GLY A 80 13.97 -44.87 -7.84
N ALA A 81 15.06 -44.11 -7.80
CA ALA A 81 15.58 -43.48 -6.59
C ALA A 81 15.91 -42.00 -6.79
N ALA A 82 17.15 -41.68 -7.17
CA ALA A 82 17.64 -40.31 -7.25
C ALA A 82 18.19 -39.99 -8.64
N GLN A 83 17.95 -38.76 -9.11
CA GLN A 83 18.54 -38.19 -10.30
C GLN A 83 19.32 -36.93 -9.92
N THR A 84 20.51 -36.77 -10.45
CA THR A 84 21.32 -35.56 -10.32
C THR A 84 21.78 -35.11 -11.69
N ILE A 85 21.63 -33.82 -11.98
CA ILE A 85 22.04 -33.20 -13.23
C ILE A 85 23.00 -32.07 -12.86
N SER A 86 24.18 -32.07 -13.44
CA SER A 86 25.18 -31.02 -13.27
C SER A 86 25.62 -30.53 -14.64
N VAL A 87 25.38 -29.26 -14.93
CA VAL A 87 25.74 -28.61 -16.19
C VAL A 87 26.80 -27.56 -15.88
N GLY A 88 28.02 -27.73 -16.39
CA GLY A 88 29.12 -26.78 -16.16
C GLY A 88 29.04 -25.51 -17.01
N GLY A 89 28.19 -25.51 -18.05
CA GLY A 89 27.94 -24.36 -18.91
C GLY A 89 26.46 -23.98 -18.91
N ASN A 90 25.93 -23.62 -20.08
CA ASN A 90 24.52 -23.21 -20.21
C ASN A 90 23.60 -24.41 -20.44
N GLN A 91 22.40 -24.36 -19.86
CA GLN A 91 21.30 -25.26 -20.18
C GLN A 91 20.18 -24.47 -20.87
N THR A 92 19.74 -24.94 -22.04
CA THR A 92 18.60 -24.38 -22.78
C THR A 92 17.56 -25.46 -22.99
N GLU A 93 16.31 -25.17 -22.65
CA GLU A 93 15.17 -26.06 -22.87
C GLU A 93 14.11 -25.34 -23.72
N SER A 94 13.63 -26.00 -24.77
CA SER A 94 12.56 -25.48 -25.64
C SER A 94 11.44 -26.50 -25.69
N VAL A 95 10.23 -26.06 -25.32
CA VAL A 95 9.04 -26.90 -25.30
C VAL A 95 7.92 -26.18 -26.04
N ASP A 96 7.52 -26.72 -27.19
CA ASP A 96 6.51 -26.10 -28.06
C ASP A 96 5.09 -26.15 -27.49
N LYS A 97 4.87 -26.99 -26.48
CA LYS A 97 3.56 -27.20 -25.84
C LYS A 97 3.65 -26.95 -24.35
N ASN A 98 3.44 -27.98 -23.53
CA ASN A 98 3.26 -27.85 -22.10
C ASN A 98 4.37 -28.57 -21.34
N VAL A 99 4.84 -27.93 -20.27
CA VAL A 99 5.60 -28.58 -19.20
C VAL A 99 4.66 -28.76 -18.01
N THR A 100 4.68 -29.93 -17.39
CA THR A 100 3.94 -30.20 -16.15
C THR A 100 4.87 -30.84 -15.15
N VAL A 101 5.07 -30.17 -14.01
CA VAL A 101 5.94 -30.62 -12.93
C VAL A 101 5.07 -30.88 -11.70
N HIS A 102 5.11 -32.11 -11.19
CA HIS A 102 4.39 -32.50 -9.97
C HIS A 102 5.38 -33.00 -8.92
N ILE A 103 5.60 -32.20 -7.89
CA ILE A 103 6.52 -32.47 -6.79
C ILE A 103 5.66 -32.75 -5.55
N LYS A 104 5.75 -33.97 -5.01
CA LYS A 104 5.05 -34.35 -3.77
C LYS A 104 5.72 -33.82 -2.51
N GLY A 105 7.05 -33.65 -2.56
CA GLY A 105 7.86 -33.08 -1.49
C GLY A 105 8.02 -31.57 -1.65
N SER A 106 9.18 -31.05 -1.27
CA SER A 106 9.54 -29.64 -1.43
C SER A 106 10.33 -29.39 -2.71
N GLN A 107 10.16 -28.20 -3.29
CA GLN A 107 11.04 -27.64 -4.31
C GLN A 107 11.86 -26.51 -3.67
N SER A 108 13.17 -26.52 -3.88
CA SER A 108 14.06 -25.41 -3.51
C SER A 108 14.77 -24.93 -4.77
N VAL A 109 14.75 -23.63 -5.00
CA VAL A 109 15.41 -22.98 -6.12
C VAL A 109 16.30 -21.87 -5.55
N THR A 110 17.57 -21.86 -5.95
CA THR A 110 18.53 -20.82 -5.58
C THR A 110 19.13 -20.28 -6.86
N ILE A 111 18.99 -18.97 -7.06
CA ILE A 111 19.50 -18.25 -8.22
C ILE A 111 20.37 -17.12 -7.66
N ASP A 112 21.69 -17.27 -7.78
CA ASP A 112 22.65 -16.25 -7.32
C ASP A 112 22.70 -15.03 -8.25
N GLY A 113 22.25 -15.20 -9.50
CA GLY A 113 22.15 -14.18 -10.53
C GLY A 113 20.76 -13.52 -10.60
N GLY A 114 20.40 -13.04 -11.80
CA GLY A 114 19.06 -12.53 -12.07
C GLY A 114 18.10 -13.61 -12.58
N GLU A 115 16.83 -13.50 -12.21
CA GLU A 115 15.72 -14.30 -12.75
C GLU A 115 14.75 -13.36 -13.48
N ALA A 116 14.33 -13.75 -14.69
CA ALA A 116 13.37 -12.99 -15.49
C ALA A 116 12.38 -13.95 -16.16
N ALA A 117 11.13 -13.51 -16.28
CA ALA A 117 10.07 -14.23 -16.96
C ALA A 117 9.37 -13.29 -17.95
N ASP A 118 9.76 -13.38 -19.23
CA ASP A 118 9.29 -12.49 -20.29
C ASP A 118 8.22 -13.15 -21.16
N GLY A 119 7.25 -12.36 -21.64
CA GLY A 119 6.22 -12.82 -22.59
C GLY A 119 5.16 -13.76 -22.00
N VAL A 120 5.05 -13.85 -20.67
CA VAL A 120 4.09 -14.73 -19.99
C VAL A 120 2.67 -14.21 -20.15
N THR A 121 1.74 -15.07 -20.60
CA THR A 121 0.30 -14.75 -20.73
C THR A 121 -0.52 -15.64 -19.79
N GLY A 122 -1.40 -15.04 -18.97
CA GLY A 122 -2.37 -15.78 -18.15
C GLY A 122 -1.79 -16.50 -16.91
N ALA A 123 -0.66 -16.04 -16.37
CA ALA A 123 -0.07 -16.63 -15.17
C ALA A 123 -1.03 -16.61 -13.96
N LYS A 124 -1.05 -17.70 -13.20
CA LYS A 124 -1.83 -17.84 -11.96
C LYS A 124 -1.01 -18.52 -10.88
N LEU A 125 -0.84 -17.85 -9.74
CA LEU A 125 -0.21 -18.41 -8.55
C LEU A 125 -1.29 -18.79 -7.53
N ASN A 126 -1.43 -20.08 -7.22
CA ASN A 126 -2.36 -20.58 -6.20
C ASN A 126 -1.55 -21.14 -5.02
N ILE A 127 -1.53 -20.44 -3.90
CA ILE A 127 -0.87 -20.89 -2.67
C ILE A 127 -1.94 -21.26 -1.64
N THR A 128 -1.86 -22.46 -1.09
CA THR A 128 -2.78 -22.96 -0.04
C THR A 128 -2.24 -22.80 1.37
N GLY A 129 -0.91 -22.70 1.51
CA GLY A 129 -0.23 -22.37 2.76
C GLY A 129 0.21 -20.90 2.80
N ASP A 130 1.34 -20.65 3.45
CA ASP A 130 1.88 -19.30 3.56
C ASP A 130 2.64 -18.89 2.29
N TYR A 131 2.54 -17.60 1.96
CA TYR A 131 3.35 -16.97 0.92
C TYR A 131 4.06 -15.75 1.50
N VAL A 132 5.39 -15.75 1.43
CA VAL A 132 6.24 -14.66 1.91
C VAL A 132 7.04 -14.12 0.74
N ALA A 133 6.85 -12.83 0.44
CA ALA A 133 7.67 -12.09 -0.50
C ALA A 133 8.59 -11.13 0.29
N ASP A 134 9.84 -11.55 0.52
CA ASP A 134 10.86 -10.75 1.18
C ASP A 134 11.87 -10.22 0.16
N ALA A 135 11.96 -8.90 0.03
CA ALA A 135 12.87 -8.23 -0.88
C ALA A 135 13.67 -7.17 -0.14
N SER A 136 14.99 -7.26 -0.19
CA SER A 136 15.92 -6.32 0.47
C SER A 136 15.93 -4.91 -0.14
N LYS A 137 15.31 -4.73 -1.31
CA LYS A 137 15.21 -3.45 -2.03
C LYS A 137 13.75 -3.07 -2.27
N THR A 138 13.19 -3.52 -3.39
CA THR A 138 11.88 -3.07 -3.86
C THR A 138 11.05 -4.24 -4.34
N VAL A 139 9.76 -4.26 -3.99
CA VAL A 139 8.72 -5.06 -4.67
C VAL A 139 7.92 -4.11 -5.56
N SER A 140 7.95 -4.34 -6.87
CA SER A 140 7.21 -3.53 -7.85
C SER A 140 6.07 -4.35 -8.46
N VAL A 141 4.85 -3.83 -8.38
CA VAL A 141 3.66 -4.44 -8.99
C VAL A 141 3.03 -3.41 -9.92
N GLN A 142 3.00 -3.71 -11.21
CA GLN A 142 2.44 -2.83 -12.22
C GLN A 142 1.40 -3.60 -13.04
N ALA A 143 0.22 -3.02 -13.18
CA ALA A 143 -0.80 -3.49 -14.09
C ALA A 143 -1.47 -2.28 -14.76
N PRO A 144 -1.75 -2.34 -16.07
CA PRO A 144 -2.40 -1.25 -16.79
C PRO A 144 -3.88 -1.08 -16.42
N GLU A 145 -4.54 -2.15 -15.99
CA GLU A 145 -5.99 -2.18 -15.79
C GLU A 145 -6.40 -2.20 -14.31
N LYS A 146 -5.81 -3.09 -13.51
CA LYS A 146 -6.22 -3.27 -12.12
C LYS A 146 -5.18 -4.02 -11.31
N ILE A 147 -4.95 -3.59 -10.07
CA ILE A 147 -4.27 -4.36 -9.02
C ILE A 147 -5.29 -4.56 -7.90
N THR A 148 -5.40 -5.78 -7.37
CA THR A 148 -6.32 -6.08 -6.25
C THR A 148 -5.60 -6.90 -5.20
N LEU A 149 -5.70 -6.48 -3.95
CA LEU A 149 -5.26 -7.22 -2.78
C LEU A 149 -6.52 -7.54 -1.97
N THR A 150 -6.85 -8.82 -1.83
CA THR A 150 -8.06 -9.26 -1.11
C THR A 150 -7.67 -10.05 0.12
N CYS A 151 -8.33 -9.78 1.24
CA CYS A 151 -8.20 -10.54 2.48
C CYS A 151 -9.60 -10.78 3.06
N GLY A 152 -10.11 -12.00 2.92
CA GLY A 152 -11.50 -12.30 3.26
C GLY A 152 -12.47 -11.41 2.47
N GLY A 153 -13.32 -10.64 3.16
CA GLY A 153 -14.25 -9.68 2.55
C GLY A 153 -13.65 -8.30 2.24
N SER A 154 -12.46 -7.97 2.74
CA SER A 154 -11.84 -6.65 2.53
C SER A 154 -10.96 -6.63 1.29
N SER A 155 -10.81 -5.45 0.66
CA SER A 155 -9.94 -5.30 -0.50
C SER A 155 -9.25 -3.94 -0.60
N ILE A 156 -8.08 -3.93 -1.22
CA ILE A 156 -7.44 -2.75 -1.80
C ILE A 156 -7.48 -2.94 -3.31
N THR A 157 -8.15 -2.02 -4.00
CA THR A 157 -8.26 -2.02 -5.45
C THR A 157 -7.59 -0.78 -6.00
N ILE A 158 -6.63 -0.95 -6.90
CA ILE A 158 -5.99 0.13 -7.65
C ILE A 158 -6.44 -0.03 -9.10
N GLU A 159 -7.12 0.99 -9.61
CA GLU A 159 -7.59 1.09 -10.99
C GLU A 159 -7.07 2.43 -11.56
N PRO A 160 -6.99 2.60 -12.90
CA PRO A 160 -6.68 3.89 -13.49
C PRO A 160 -7.54 5.01 -12.88
N GLY A 161 -6.87 5.95 -12.20
CA GLY A 161 -7.51 7.14 -11.61
C GLY A 161 -8.22 6.93 -10.27
N LYS A 162 -8.16 5.73 -9.67
CA LYS A 162 -8.87 5.43 -8.41
C LYS A 162 -8.15 4.37 -7.59
N ILE A 163 -8.01 4.63 -6.30
CA ILE A 163 -7.60 3.64 -5.30
C ILE A 163 -8.75 3.51 -4.31
N THR A 164 -9.31 2.31 -4.19
CA THR A 164 -10.39 2.01 -3.25
C THR A 164 -9.84 1.10 -2.15
N LEU A 165 -10.02 1.49 -0.90
CA LEU A 165 -9.85 0.64 0.26
C LEU A 165 -11.26 0.31 0.76
N ALA A 166 -11.69 -0.93 0.61
CA ALA A 166 -13.02 -1.37 0.98
C ALA A 166 -12.96 -2.41 2.10
N ALA A 167 -13.79 -2.24 3.12
CA ALA A 167 -14.06 -3.25 4.13
C ALA A 167 -15.18 -4.19 3.66
N GLY A 168 -15.18 -5.44 4.12
CA GLY A 168 -16.18 -6.44 3.71
C GLY A 168 -17.63 -6.12 4.07
N ASP A 169 -17.84 -5.22 5.03
CA ASP A 169 -19.16 -4.83 5.53
C ASP A 169 -19.67 -3.50 4.92
N GLY A 170 -19.03 -3.03 3.84
CA GLY A 170 -19.56 -1.95 2.98
C GLY A 170 -19.06 -0.53 3.24
N SER A 171 -18.12 -0.34 4.19
CA SER A 171 -17.41 0.94 4.35
C SER A 171 -16.26 1.05 3.36
N GLU A 172 -16.12 2.21 2.70
CA GLU A 172 -15.07 2.45 1.71
C GLU A 172 -14.37 3.78 1.91
N VAL A 173 -13.05 3.78 1.70
CA VAL A 173 -12.25 4.97 1.45
C VAL A 173 -11.86 4.93 -0.03
N VAL A 174 -12.46 5.82 -0.79
CA VAL A 174 -12.18 5.93 -2.22
C VAL A 174 -11.25 7.13 -2.41
N LEU A 175 -9.95 6.85 -2.60
CA LEU A 175 -9.01 7.80 -3.19
C LEU A 175 -9.20 7.77 -4.70
N ASP A 176 -10.31 8.32 -5.16
CA ASP A 176 -10.37 8.81 -6.53
C ASP A 176 -9.58 10.11 -6.61
N ALA A 177 -9.87 10.94 -7.60
CA ALA A 177 -9.31 12.26 -7.67
C ALA A 177 -9.50 13.13 -6.38
N ASN A 178 -10.31 12.76 -5.37
CA ASN A 178 -10.88 13.70 -4.37
C ASN A 178 -10.74 13.37 -2.86
N ALA A 179 -9.82 12.52 -2.39
CA ALA A 179 -9.88 12.03 -0.99
C ALA A 179 -9.03 12.75 0.10
N LEU A 180 -9.48 12.62 1.37
CA LEU A 180 -9.09 13.33 2.62
C LEU A 180 -7.57 13.43 2.92
N MET A 181 -7.18 14.58 3.48
CA MET A 181 -5.97 15.33 3.13
C MET A 181 -5.13 15.71 4.36
N LYS A 182 -3.83 15.41 4.34
CA LYS A 182 -2.84 15.93 5.30
C LYS A 182 -1.89 16.87 4.61
N SER A 183 -1.41 17.84 5.34
CA SER A 183 -1.01 19.07 4.70
C SER A 183 0.01 19.83 5.52
N SER A 184 1.08 20.31 4.89
CA SER A 184 2.14 21.11 5.50
C SER A 184 1.71 22.58 5.66
N HIS A 185 2.57 23.44 6.24
CA HIS A 185 2.25 24.84 6.60
C HIS A 185 1.33 25.57 5.59
N GLY A 186 0.11 25.96 6.00
CA GLY A 186 -0.82 26.80 5.24
C GLY A 186 -2.04 26.14 4.56
N SER A 187 -2.35 24.88 4.86
CA SER A 187 -3.31 24.08 4.07
C SER A 187 -4.73 23.97 4.65
N LYS A 188 -5.73 23.52 3.86
CA LYS A 188 -7.19 23.57 4.17
C LYS A 188 -7.97 22.32 3.73
N THR A 189 -9.04 21.96 4.45
CA THR A 189 -10.02 20.88 4.14
C THR A 189 -11.45 21.46 4.04
N LEU A 190 -12.28 21.06 3.05
CA LEU A 190 -13.61 21.65 2.75
C LEU A 190 -14.68 20.55 2.51
N HIS A 191 -15.93 20.75 2.95
CA HIS A 191 -17.04 19.79 2.88
C HIS A 191 -18.27 20.40 2.15
N GLY A 192 -19.22 19.60 1.63
CA GLY A 192 -20.36 20.03 0.79
C GLY A 192 -21.65 20.47 1.53
N PRO A 193 -22.75 20.79 0.82
CA PRO A 193 -24.05 21.10 1.42
C PRO A 193 -24.64 19.84 2.06
N ASP A 194 -25.31 19.98 3.21
CA ASP A 194 -25.83 18.87 4.02
C ASP A 194 -24.77 17.85 4.46
N THR A 195 -23.49 18.14 4.20
CA THR A 195 -22.35 17.44 4.77
C THR A 195 -22.22 18.00 6.16
N HIS A 196 -22.73 17.26 7.11
CA HIS A 196 -22.39 17.57 8.47
C HIS A 196 -20.85 17.41 8.55
N LEU A 197 -20.17 18.35 9.17
CA LEU A 197 -18.84 18.14 9.73
C LEU A 197 -19.01 18.02 11.23
N PHE A 198 -19.48 16.85 11.58
CA PHE A 198 -20.02 16.53 12.86
C PHE A 198 -18.91 15.75 13.51
N ALA A 199 -18.26 16.47 14.41
CA ALA A 199 -18.09 16.02 15.77
C ALA A 199 -19.30 15.20 16.28
N SER A 200 -19.44 13.92 15.89
CA SER A 200 -20.44 13.04 16.51
C SER A 200 -19.85 12.41 17.77
N THR A 201 -20.45 12.76 18.91
CA THR A 201 -20.09 12.29 20.25
C THR A 201 -18.65 12.63 20.62
N GLY A 202 -18.46 13.87 21.12
CA GLY A 202 -17.21 14.44 21.66
C GLY A 202 -16.08 14.58 20.64
N ALA A 203 -16.18 13.83 19.53
CA ALA A 203 -15.32 13.87 18.37
C ALA A 203 -15.00 15.31 18.06
N ASP A 204 -13.72 15.58 17.94
CA ASP A 204 -13.29 16.96 17.97
C ASP A 204 -13.25 17.50 16.58
N LEU A 205 -14.16 18.43 16.40
CA LEU A 205 -13.88 19.50 15.50
C LEU A 205 -13.05 20.54 16.24
N MET A 206 -11.80 20.18 16.49
CA MET A 206 -10.82 21.08 17.06
C MET A 206 -10.14 21.90 16.00
N LEU A 207 -9.72 23.05 16.46
CA LEU A 207 -9.10 24.07 15.66
C LEU A 207 -7.91 24.52 16.51
N THR A 208 -6.71 24.21 16.05
CA THR A 208 -5.43 24.44 16.75
C THR A 208 -4.71 25.66 16.17
N ALA A 209 -3.77 26.29 16.89
CA ALA A 209 -2.94 27.46 16.50
C ALA A 209 -3.37 28.24 15.22
N ASP A 210 -3.95 29.43 15.42
CA ASP A 210 -4.48 30.34 14.38
C ASP A 210 -5.74 29.87 13.62
N ALA A 211 -6.38 28.79 14.07
CA ALA A 211 -7.61 28.31 13.46
C ALA A 211 -8.85 29.14 13.88
N SER A 212 -9.83 29.30 12.97
CA SER A 212 -11.01 30.15 13.18
C SER A 212 -12.32 29.50 12.68
N LEU A 213 -13.42 29.79 13.37
CA LEU A 213 -14.80 29.47 12.97
C LEU A 213 -15.53 30.77 12.62
N GLN A 214 -16.18 30.84 11.45
CA GLN A 214 -16.85 32.06 10.96
C GLN A 214 -18.16 31.73 10.22
N SER A 215 -19.14 32.65 10.26
CA SER A 215 -20.39 32.60 9.47
C SER A 215 -20.57 33.86 8.60
N LYS A 216 -21.51 33.84 7.64
CA LYS A 216 -21.82 34.94 6.69
C LYS A 216 -23.18 35.61 6.97
N ALA A 217 -23.45 36.76 6.34
CA ALA A 217 -24.68 37.56 6.50
C ALA A 217 -25.96 36.69 6.35
N GLY A 218 -26.72 36.57 7.45
CA GLY A 218 -27.96 35.77 7.56
C GLY A 218 -27.83 34.32 8.09
N SER A 219 -26.62 33.75 8.31
CA SER A 219 -26.36 32.39 8.88
C SER A 219 -25.75 32.42 10.29
N GLN A 220 -25.57 31.27 10.96
CA GLN A 220 -25.22 31.21 12.39
C GLN A 220 -24.31 30.02 12.76
N VAL A 221 -23.44 30.24 13.76
CA VAL A 221 -22.71 29.19 14.48
C VAL A 221 -23.45 28.95 15.80
N LEU A 222 -23.94 27.72 16.03
CA LEU A 222 -24.80 27.40 17.17
C LEU A 222 -24.04 26.59 18.24
N LEU A 223 -24.01 27.10 19.48
CA LEU A 223 -23.57 26.37 20.68
C LEU A 223 -24.82 26.06 21.54
N ASN A 224 -25.20 24.79 21.65
CA ASN A 224 -26.47 24.36 22.27
C ASN A 224 -26.26 23.42 23.48
N ALA A 225 -27.30 23.28 24.32
CA ALA A 225 -27.27 22.54 25.58
C ALA A 225 -26.19 23.03 26.58
N ASN A 226 -25.32 22.16 27.07
CA ASN A 226 -24.31 22.48 28.09
C ASN A 226 -22.95 22.89 27.49
N ALA A 227 -22.91 23.35 26.23
CA ALA A 227 -21.68 23.75 25.56
C ALA A 227 -20.95 24.85 26.33
N LYS A 228 -19.68 24.62 26.67
CA LYS A 228 -18.84 25.53 27.45
C LYS A 228 -17.76 26.12 26.54
N ALA A 229 -17.70 27.44 26.49
CA ALA A 229 -16.57 28.16 25.93
C ALA A 229 -15.73 28.70 27.10
N GLU A 230 -14.47 28.26 27.21
CA GLU A 230 -13.58 28.66 28.30
C GLU A 230 -12.15 28.93 27.82
N ALA A 231 -11.48 29.86 28.51
CA ALA A 231 -10.07 30.14 28.30
C ALA A 231 -9.29 29.75 29.58
N SER A 232 -8.41 28.75 29.47
CA SER A 232 -7.64 28.16 30.58
C SER A 232 -6.30 28.89 30.82
N THR A 233 -5.55 28.53 31.88
CA THR A 233 -4.35 29.21 32.41
C THR A 233 -3.47 29.87 31.34
N GLY A 234 -3.72 31.16 31.06
CA GLY A 234 -3.03 31.98 30.05
C GLY A 234 -3.87 32.53 28.87
N GLY A 235 -5.12 32.09 28.65
CA GLY A 235 -5.97 32.49 27.50
C GLY A 235 -7.03 33.59 27.77
N LYS A 236 -7.62 34.18 26.71
CA LYS A 236 -8.63 35.29 26.76
C LYS A 236 -9.83 35.01 25.82
N LEU A 237 -11.03 35.52 26.17
CA LEU A 237 -12.26 35.53 25.36
C LEU A 237 -12.73 36.99 25.11
N GLU A 238 -13.02 37.42 23.86
CA GLU A 238 -13.25 38.85 23.49
C GLU A 238 -14.43 39.06 22.48
N LEU A 239 -15.25 40.12 22.64
CA LEU A 239 -16.47 40.45 21.85
C LEU A 239 -16.53 41.95 21.44
N THR A 240 -16.83 42.31 20.17
CA THR A 240 -16.80 43.71 19.64
C THR A 240 -18.05 44.15 18.82
N ALA A 241 -18.42 45.45 18.86
CA ALA A 241 -19.48 46.24 18.18
C ALA A 241 -20.82 45.57 17.73
N ASN A 242 -21.98 46.10 18.20
CA ASN A 242 -23.38 45.64 17.97
C ASN A 242 -23.75 44.23 18.47
N ALA A 243 -22.88 43.57 19.24
CA ALA A 243 -23.23 42.33 19.92
C ALA A 243 -24.25 42.59 21.05
N ALA A 244 -25.37 41.85 21.04
CA ALA A 244 -26.38 41.88 22.08
C ALA A 244 -26.39 40.54 22.83
N MET A 245 -26.40 40.58 24.16
CA MET A 245 -26.64 39.40 25.01
C MET A 245 -28.09 39.41 25.45
N ASP A 246 -28.89 38.44 25.00
CA ASP A 246 -30.32 38.35 25.24
C ASP A 246 -30.65 36.95 25.82
N GLY A 247 -31.08 36.89 27.08
CA GLY A 247 -31.31 35.66 27.86
C GLY A 247 -31.85 35.98 29.26
N LYS A 248 -32.58 35.05 29.90
CA LYS A 248 -33.38 35.34 31.12
C LYS A 248 -32.55 35.84 32.31
N GLU A 249 -31.29 35.43 32.36
CA GLU A 249 -30.33 35.88 33.35
C GLU A 249 -29.00 36.19 32.66
N ALA A 250 -28.74 37.48 32.51
CA ALA A 250 -27.41 38.00 32.28
C ALA A 250 -26.80 38.31 33.65
N SER A 251 -26.43 37.24 34.35
CA SER A 251 -25.48 37.33 35.44
C SER A 251 -24.08 37.47 34.83
N VAL A 252 -23.68 38.69 34.43
CA VAL A 252 -22.28 39.04 34.70
C VAL A 252 -22.18 39.04 36.22
N THR A 253 -21.64 37.99 36.81
CA THR A 253 -20.80 38.19 38.00
C THR A 253 -19.58 38.95 37.44
N GLY A 254 -19.39 40.22 37.71
CA GLY A 254 -20.06 40.93 38.79
C GLY A 254 -19.47 40.50 40.13
N GLN A 255 -19.69 41.31 41.13
CA GLN A 255 -21.06 41.53 41.52
C GLN A 255 -21.44 42.98 41.59
N THR A 256 -22.10 43.57 40.58
CA THR A 256 -22.27 45.02 40.30
C THR A 256 -22.09 45.95 41.52
N LYS A 257 -20.89 46.21 42.08
CA LYS A 257 -19.52 45.78 41.75
C LYS A 257 -19.40 45.14 40.37
N ALA A 258 -18.93 45.88 39.38
CA ALA A 258 -17.87 45.21 38.64
C ALA A 258 -16.93 44.71 39.75
N THR A 259 -16.93 43.39 40.05
CA THR A 259 -16.06 42.87 41.09
C THR A 259 -14.69 42.99 40.51
N VAL A 260 -14.18 44.20 40.63
CA VAL A 260 -12.83 44.42 41.04
C VAL A 260 -12.82 44.11 42.54
N THR A 261 -12.67 42.83 42.90
CA THR A 261 -12.17 42.47 44.24
C THR A 261 -10.65 42.59 44.12
N GLY A 262 -10.03 43.32 45.05
CA GLY A 262 -8.63 43.68 44.97
C GLY A 262 -8.32 44.99 44.24
N ALA A 263 -9.28 45.67 43.57
CA ALA A 263 -8.97 47.01 43.05
C ALA A 263 -9.33 48.11 44.03
N THR A 264 -8.37 49.00 44.15
CA THR A 264 -8.30 50.14 45.04
C THR A 264 -9.23 51.29 44.62
N GLU A 265 -9.80 51.30 43.40
CA GLU A 265 -10.46 52.47 42.79
C GLU A 265 -11.46 52.08 41.67
N ALA A 266 -12.55 52.85 41.49
CA ALA A 266 -13.52 52.70 40.39
C ALA A 266 -13.86 54.10 39.83
N THR A 267 -13.13 54.50 38.79
CA THR A 267 -13.13 55.85 38.26
C THR A 267 -14.15 56.01 37.15
N LEU A 268 -15.18 56.84 37.36
CA LEU A 268 -16.02 57.36 36.28
C LEU A 268 -15.52 58.78 35.95
N THR A 269 -14.53 58.89 35.06
CA THR A 269 -13.87 60.16 34.72
C THR A 269 -14.62 60.91 33.62
N ALA A 270 -15.15 62.09 33.93
CA ALA A 270 -15.50 63.12 32.95
C ALA A 270 -15.49 64.51 33.61
N THR A 271 -14.38 65.28 33.45
CA THR A 271 -14.04 66.66 33.91
C THR A 271 -14.35 67.09 35.36
N GLY A 272 -15.29 66.45 36.03
CA GLY A 272 -15.45 66.30 37.47
C GLY A 272 -15.50 64.81 37.84
N THR A 273 -15.73 64.53 39.12
CA THR A 273 -15.78 63.17 39.67
C THR A 273 -17.11 62.93 40.38
N VAL A 274 -17.75 61.78 40.11
CA VAL A 274 -18.89 61.24 40.88
C VAL A 274 -18.38 60.06 41.68
N LYS A 275 -18.06 60.32 42.93
CA LYS A 275 -17.54 59.34 43.89
C LYS A 275 -18.66 58.95 44.84
N ALA A 276 -19.38 57.89 44.50
CA ALA A 276 -20.41 57.32 45.36
C ALA A 276 -19.76 56.42 46.43
N SER A 277 -19.84 56.83 47.71
CA SER A 277 -19.30 56.13 48.86
C SER A 277 -20.33 56.02 50.00
N THR A 278 -20.03 55.24 51.04
CA THR A 278 -20.89 55.12 52.23
C THR A 278 -20.94 56.38 53.09
N ALA A 279 -19.98 57.30 52.90
CA ALA A 279 -20.02 58.63 53.50
C ALA A 279 -20.91 59.61 52.69
N GLY A 280 -21.37 59.21 51.50
CA GLY A 280 -22.19 60.01 50.58
C GLY A 280 -21.70 59.95 49.13
N VAL A 281 -22.46 60.59 48.24
CA VAL A 281 -22.09 60.79 46.83
C VAL A 281 -21.38 62.13 46.71
N GLU A 282 -20.06 62.09 46.58
CA GLU A 282 -19.24 63.29 46.37
C GLU A 282 -19.23 63.59 44.87
N VAL A 283 -19.76 64.75 44.51
CA VAL A 283 -19.79 65.25 43.14
C VAL A 283 -18.97 66.53 43.12
N SER A 284 -17.78 66.50 42.51
CA SER A 284 -16.82 67.61 42.50
C SER A 284 -16.58 68.13 41.09
N GLY A 285 -16.69 69.45 40.90
CA GLY A 285 -16.47 70.12 39.62
C GLY A 285 -16.71 71.63 39.73
N PRO A 286 -16.15 72.46 38.82
CA PRO A 286 -16.23 73.93 38.88
C PRO A 286 -17.66 74.48 38.85
N LYS A 287 -18.63 73.65 38.45
CA LYS A 287 -20.07 73.91 38.57
C LYS A 287 -20.76 72.56 38.80
N VAL A 288 -21.50 72.44 39.89
CA VAL A 288 -22.42 71.32 40.12
C VAL A 288 -23.82 71.89 40.02
N ASP A 289 -24.41 71.82 38.83
CA ASP A 289 -25.78 72.28 38.60
C ASP A 289 -26.75 71.21 39.11
N VAL A 290 -27.30 71.43 40.30
CA VAL A 290 -28.48 70.68 40.77
C VAL A 290 -29.70 71.51 40.40
N LYS A 291 -30.18 71.39 39.16
CA LYS A 291 -31.37 72.10 38.69
C LYS A 291 -32.62 71.31 39.05
N GLY A 292 -33.47 71.91 39.88
CA GLY A 292 -34.81 71.43 40.15
C GLY A 292 -35.79 72.58 39.96
N ASP A 293 -36.85 72.33 39.21
CA ASP A 293 -37.93 73.29 38.91
C ASP A 293 -38.78 73.58 40.17
N ALA A 294 -38.53 72.83 41.23
CA ALA A 294 -39.10 72.88 42.57
C ALA A 294 -37.99 72.76 43.64
N LEU A 295 -38.38 72.84 44.92
CA LEU A 295 -37.47 72.86 46.07
C LEU A 295 -36.50 71.66 46.08
N VAL A 296 -35.19 71.93 45.93
CA VAL A 296 -34.14 70.92 46.10
C VAL A 296 -33.82 70.79 47.59
N ASN A 297 -34.20 69.68 48.21
CA ASN A 297 -33.91 69.40 49.61
C ASN A 297 -32.52 68.78 49.78
N ILE A 298 -31.57 69.58 50.25
CA ILE A 298 -30.26 69.11 50.69
C ILE A 298 -30.33 68.99 52.21
N SER A 299 -30.31 67.76 52.72
CA SER A 299 -30.38 67.49 54.17
C SER A 299 -29.04 66.94 54.65
N GLY A 300 -28.45 67.59 55.65
CA GLY A 300 -27.14 67.25 56.21
C GLY A 300 -26.69 68.27 57.26
N GLY A 301 -25.92 67.84 58.26
CA GLY A 301 -25.62 68.64 59.46
C GLY A 301 -24.87 69.96 59.21
N ILE A 302 -24.14 70.08 58.08
CA ILE A 302 -23.49 71.32 57.64
C ILE A 302 -23.63 71.39 56.12
N VAL A 303 -24.39 72.36 55.62
CA VAL A 303 -24.45 72.72 54.19
C VAL A 303 -23.67 74.03 54.03
N LYS A 304 -22.42 73.95 53.57
CA LYS A 304 -21.55 75.12 53.40
C LYS A 304 -21.65 75.59 51.95
N ILE A 305 -22.44 76.63 51.72
CA ILE A 305 -22.54 77.33 50.44
C ILE A 305 -21.60 78.54 50.56
N ASN A 306 -20.45 78.50 49.88
CA ASN A 306 -19.54 79.65 49.82
C ASN A 306 -19.97 80.64 48.75
#